data_AF-A0A2S9G5G4-F1
#
_entry.id   AF-A0A2S9G5G4-F1
#
_cell.length_a   1.000
_cell.length_b   1.000
_cell.length_c   1.000
_cell.angle_alpha   90.00
_cell.angle_beta   90.00
_cell.angle_gamma   90.00
#
_symmetry.space_group_name_H-M   'P 1'
#
loop_
_entity.id
_entity.type
_entity.pdbx_description
1 polymer ?
#
loop_
_entity_poly.entity_id
_entity_poly.type
_entity_poly.pdbx_seq_one_letter_code
_entity_poly.pdbx_strand_id
1 'polypeptide(L)'
;AVVLAGGASRRMGRDKATLPYDGTPGSPTLVERVVSVVRARCGPVFVIAAPGQALPELDAVVLRDEIRGVGPLLATGRGLRAAAE
;
A
#
# COMPACT_ATOMS: atom_id res chain seq x y z
N ALA A 1 9.62 -3.94 6.27
CA ALA A 1 8.19 -4.09 6.64
C ALA A 1 7.33 -4.10 5.38
N VAL A 2 6.15 -4.75 5.41
CA VAL A 2 5.25 -4.88 4.25
C VAL A 2 3.92 -4.18 4.52
N VAL A 3 3.52 -3.28 3.63
CA VAL A 3 2.25 -2.54 3.66
C VAL A 3 1.41 -2.96 2.46
N LEU A 4 0.17 -3.40 2.69
CA LEU A 4 -0.73 -3.82 1.62
C LEU A 4 -1.67 -2.66 1.24
N ALA A 5 -1.47 -2.10 0.06
CA ALA A 5 -2.28 -0.98 -0.47
C ALA A 5 -3.35 -1.45 -1.48
N GLY A 6 -3.21 -2.66 -2.02
CA GLY A 6 -4.16 -3.22 -2.99
C GLY A 6 -5.54 -3.56 -2.42
N GLY A 7 -6.38 -4.13 -3.28
CA GLY A 7 -7.74 -4.54 -2.98
C GLY A 7 -8.78 -3.78 -3.80
N ALA A 8 -10.02 -4.24 -3.74
CA ALA A 8 -11.10 -3.69 -4.57
C ALA A 8 -11.87 -2.53 -3.91
N SER A 9 -11.63 -2.26 -2.62
CA SER A 9 -12.28 -1.18 -1.86
C SER A 9 -13.82 -1.13 -2.01
N ARG A 10 -14.47 -2.29 -2.19
CA ARG A 10 -15.88 -2.43 -2.60
C ARG A 10 -16.87 -1.68 -1.71
N ARG A 11 -16.62 -1.65 -0.40
CA ARG A 11 -17.47 -0.94 0.57
C ARG A 11 -17.26 0.58 0.55
N MET A 12 -16.07 1.05 0.19
CA MET A 12 -15.72 2.46 0.18
C MET A 12 -16.15 3.17 -1.10
N GLY A 13 -16.40 2.43 -2.19
CA GLY A 13 -16.76 2.97 -3.51
C GLY A 13 -15.61 3.68 -4.25
N ARG A 14 -14.47 3.91 -3.58
CA ARG A 14 -13.25 4.50 -4.11
C ARG A 14 -12.03 3.82 -3.51
N ASP A 15 -10.86 3.99 -4.11
CA ASP A 15 -9.63 3.35 -3.64
C ASP A 15 -9.29 3.77 -2.20
N LYS A 16 -9.26 2.79 -1.29
CA LYS A 16 -8.96 3.00 0.13
C LYS A 16 -7.55 3.58 0.31
N ALA A 17 -6.57 3.18 -0.51
CA ALA A 17 -5.18 3.61 -0.32
C ALA A 17 -5.05 5.14 -0.43
N THR A 18 -5.78 5.76 -1.35
CA THR A 18 -5.70 7.19 -1.68
C THR A 18 -6.75 8.06 -0.97
N LEU A 19 -7.47 7.50 -0.01
CA LEU A 19 -8.37 8.28 0.84
C LEU A 19 -7.57 9.22 1.74
N PRO A 20 -7.97 10.50 1.87
CA PRO A 20 -7.41 11.39 2.89
C PRO A 20 -7.61 10.80 4.30
N TYR A 21 -6.55 10.72 5.10
CA TYR A 21 -6.55 10.05 6.41
C TYR A 21 -7.53 10.68 7.41
N ASP A 22 -7.58 12.02 7.43
CA ASP A 22 -8.45 12.81 8.31
C ASP A 22 -9.75 13.26 7.61
N GLY A 23 -10.00 12.79 6.39
CA GLY A 23 -11.15 13.16 5.58
C GLY A 23 -11.06 14.53 4.90
N THR A 24 -10.02 15.33 5.15
CA THR A 24 -9.84 16.66 4.56
C THR A 24 -9.12 16.57 3.21
N PRO A 25 -9.61 17.21 2.14
CA PRO A 25 -8.89 17.26 0.87
C PRO A 25 -7.49 17.86 1.02
N GLY A 26 -6.50 17.23 0.39
CA GLY A 26 -5.09 17.66 0.47
C GLY A 26 -4.34 17.17 1.72
N SER A 27 -5.01 16.48 2.65
CA SER A 27 -4.31 15.79 3.73
C SER A 27 -3.64 14.51 3.23
N PRO A 28 -2.63 13.99 3.95
CA PRO A 28 -1.99 12.73 3.60
C PRO A 28 -3.00 11.61 3.45
N THR A 29 -2.83 10.81 2.41
CA THR A 29 -3.65 9.63 2.17
C THR A 29 -3.40 8.54 3.21
N LEU A 30 -4.30 7.56 3.28
CA LEU A 30 -4.16 6.41 4.18
C LEU A 30 -2.84 5.67 3.95
N VAL A 31 -2.42 5.49 2.69
CA VAL A 31 -1.15 4.81 2.39
C VAL A 31 0.06 5.66 2.80
N GLU A 32 0.05 6.97 2.55
CA GLU A 32 1.12 7.88 2.99
C GLU A 32 1.26 7.87 4.51
N ARG A 33 0.14 7.90 5.24
CA ARG A 33 0.13 7.84 6.71
C ARG A 33 0.72 6.53 7.21
N VAL A 34 0.33 5.40 6.65
CA VAL A 34 0.85 4.08 7.07
C VAL A 34 2.34 3.96 6.78
N VAL A 35 2.79 4.36 5.59
CA VAL A 35 4.22 4.34 5.23
C VAL A 35 5.02 5.23 6.18
N SER A 36 4.56 6.45 6.44
CA SER A 36 5.22 7.40 7.37
C SER A 36 5.39 6.79 8.78
N VAL A 37 4.33 6.20 9.34
CA VAL A 37 4.37 5.60 10.68
C VAL A 37 5.29 4.39 10.73
N VAL A 38 5.21 3.50 9.75
CA VAL A 38 6.03 2.27 9.72
C VAL A 38 7.50 2.60 9.50
N ARG A 39 7.80 3.55 8.60
CA ARG A 39 9.18 3.93 8.25
C ARG A 39 9.95 4.53 9.43
N ALA A 40 9.25 5.14 10.39
CA ALA A 40 9.87 5.62 11.62
C ALA A 40 10.54 4.52 12.45
N ARG A 41 10.24 3.23 12.20
CA ARG A 41 10.74 2.07 12.96
C ARG A 41 11.28 0.95 12.10
N CYS A 42 10.94 0.88 10.82
CA CYS A 42 11.31 -0.22 9.93
C CYS A 42 11.85 0.32 8.60
N GLY A 43 12.94 -0.26 8.11
CA GLY A 43 13.47 0.02 6.77
C GLY A 43 14.22 -1.20 6.22
N PRO A 44 14.06 -1.54 4.93
CA PRO A 44 13.17 -0.90 3.95
C PRO A 44 11.67 -1.18 4.17
N VAL A 45 10.81 -0.30 3.65
CA VAL A 45 9.34 -0.46 3.61
C VAL A 45 8.93 -0.84 2.20
N PHE A 46 8.16 -1.91 2.06
CA PHE A 46 7.61 -2.38 0.78
C PHE A 46 6.11 -2.15 0.76
N VAL A 47 5.60 -1.53 -0.29
CA VAL A 47 4.17 -1.31 -0.52
C VAL A 47 3.71 -2.19 -1.66
N ILE A 48 2.74 -3.07 -1.38
CA ILE A 48 2.17 -3.97 -2.39
C ILE A 48 0.86 -3.39 -2.92
N ALA A 49 0.88 -3.01 -4.20
CA ALA A 49 -0.21 -2.35 -4.90
C ALA A 49 -0.88 -3.29 -5.92
N ALA A 50 -2.16 -3.04 -6.22
CA ALA A 50 -2.83 -3.73 -7.32
C ALA A 50 -2.30 -3.30 -8.71
N PRO A 51 -2.47 -4.13 -9.76
CA PRO A 51 -2.13 -3.74 -11.13
C PRO A 51 -2.83 -2.43 -11.53
N GLY A 52 -2.06 -1.46 -12.02
CA GLY A 52 -2.56 -0.15 -12.46
C GLY A 52 -3.11 0.76 -11.34
N GLN A 53 -3.01 0.37 -10.06
CA GLN A 53 -3.42 1.22 -8.95
C GLN A 53 -2.59 2.52 -8.93
N ALA A 54 -3.26 3.68 -8.95
CA ALA A 54 -2.61 4.97 -8.78
C ALA A 54 -2.28 5.16 -7.30
N LEU A 55 -1.02 5.46 -7.00
CA LEU A 55 -0.56 5.81 -5.67
C LEU A 55 0.18 7.15 -5.75
N PRO A 56 0.16 7.97 -4.69
CA PRO A 56 1.04 9.12 -4.59
C PRO A 56 2.50 8.65 -4.56
N GLU A 57 3.44 9.60 -4.65
CA GLU A 57 4.83 9.29 -4.37
C GLU A 57 4.98 8.85 -2.91
N LEU A 58 5.62 7.70 -2.70
CA LEU A 58 5.79 7.10 -1.39
C LEU A 58 7.26 6.92 -1.11
N ASP A 59 7.66 7.18 0.14
CA ASP A 59 9.00 6.87 0.61
C ASP A 59 9.12 5.38 0.99
N ALA A 60 8.89 4.53 -0.01
CA ALA A 60 8.83 3.08 0.09
C ALA A 60 9.09 2.44 -1.27
N VAL A 61 9.49 1.17 -1.28
CA VAL A 61 9.61 0.38 -2.50
C VAL A 61 8.22 -0.10 -2.90
N VAL A 62 7.69 0.39 -4.02
CA VAL A 62 6.37 0.00 -4.52
C VAL A 62 6.48 -1.20 -5.45
N LEU A 63 5.85 -2.31 -5.06
CA LEU A 63 5.72 -3.52 -5.88
C LEU A 63 4.26 -3.69 -6.31
N ARG A 64 4.02 -4.14 -7.54
CA ARG A 64 2.66 -4.32 -8.09
C ARG A 64 2.33 -5.78 -8.32
N ASP A 65 1.25 -6.27 -7.73
CA ASP A 65 0.80 -7.64 -8.00
C ASP A 65 0.57 -7.85 -9.49
N GLU A 66 0.75 -9.09 -9.95
CA GLU A 66 0.52 -9.46 -11.34
C GLU A 66 -0.98 -9.62 -11.63
N ILE A 67 -1.72 -10.17 -10.65
CA ILE A 67 -3.13 -10.49 -10.78
C ILE A 67 -3.92 -9.71 -9.73
N ARG A 68 -4.99 -9.04 -10.16
CA ARG A 68 -5.90 -8.33 -9.25
C ARG A 68 -6.68 -9.34 -8.41
N GLY A 69 -6.76 -9.10 -7.10
CA GLY A 69 -7.66 -9.84 -6.22
C GLY A 69 -7.13 -11.18 -5.71
N VAL A 70 -5.81 -11.39 -5.74
CA VAL A 70 -5.11 -12.56 -5.17
C VAL A 70 -5.23 -12.69 -3.65
N GLY A 71 -5.79 -11.69 -2.98
CA GLY A 71 -5.99 -11.67 -1.53
C GLY A 71 -4.73 -11.26 -0.76
N PRO A 72 -4.87 -11.01 0.55
CA PRO A 72 -3.80 -10.41 1.35
C PRO A 72 -2.63 -11.36 1.61
N LEU A 73 -2.85 -12.69 1.64
CA LEU A 73 -1.79 -13.65 1.95
C LEU A 73 -0.74 -13.72 0.84
N LEU A 74 -1.16 -13.82 -0.41
CA LEU A 74 -0.25 -13.82 -1.56
C LEU A 74 0.50 -12.49 -1.68
N ALA A 75 -0.19 -11.36 -1.49
CA ALA A 75 0.43 -10.04 -1.46
C ALA A 75 1.48 -9.92 -0.34
N THR A 76 1.19 -10.49 0.84
CA THR A 76 2.13 -10.52 1.97
C THR A 76 3.37 -11.35 1.63
N GLY A 77 3.19 -12.56 1.11
CA GLY A 77 4.29 -13.44 0.71
C GLY A 77 5.21 -12.78 -0.31
N ARG A 78 4.64 -12.07 -1.28
CA ARG A 78 5.42 -11.30 -2.27
C ARG A 78 6.25 -10.19 -1.63
N GLY A 79 5.68 -9.42 -0.71
CA GLY A 79 6.43 -8.39 0.01
C GLY A 79 7.52 -8.97 0.91
N LEU A 80 7.25 -10.09 1.58
CA LEU A 80 8.25 -10.79 2.40
C LEU A 80 9.39 -11.37 1.55
N ARG A 81 9.07 -11.90 0.36
CA ARG A 81 10.08 -12.41 -0.57
C ARG A 81 11.03 -11.29 -1.03
N ALA A 82 10.48 -10.14 -1.43
CA ALA A 82 11.29 -8.99 -1.82
C ALA A 82 12.12 -8.42 -0.66
N ALA A 83 11.65 -8.54 0.59
CA ALA A 83 12.40 -8.12 1.77
C ALA A 83 13.54 -9.08 2.15
N ALA A 84 13.56 -10.29 1.59
CA ALA A 84 14.60 -11.28 1.84
C ALA A 84 15.72 -11.26 0.79
N GLU A 85 15.62 -10.40 -0.22
CA GLU A 85 16.64 -10.11 -1.23
C GLU A 85 17.45 -8.88 -0.84
#